data_AF-A0A6U3RQQ5-F1
#
_entry.id   AF-A0A6U3RQQ5-F1
#
_cell.length_a   1.000
_cell.length_b   1.000
_cell.length_c   1.000
_cell.angle_alpha   90.00
_cell.angle_beta   90.00
_cell.angle_gamma   90.00
#
_symmetry.space_group_name_H-M   'P 1'
#
loop_
_entity.id
_entity.type
_entity.pdbx_description
1 polymer ?
#
loop_
_entity_poly.entity_id
_entity_poly.type
_entity_poly.pdbx_seq_one_letter_code
_entity_poly.pdbx_strand_id
1 'polypeptide(L)'
;MYKVLESMLEDGHPDLPFILSWENEPWTRTTNRGNRVEVLLPQTYGHEPEWEDHFQYLCRFFDHPSYMRRNGAPIFVLGSTKNMREVLVPMLRCWRRLALNHGFSGLHIINALGSSVHHPDDVGTVDAASHYWPHLFNNFDIPKSKCASTEDLPLPSNQTIQYWGSFAGFGERFKNCEKDTNFETDLKESFAQMARSSRSFAPNIFFHTAWNEWKNQAVLEPSTTSGFTILEAIRSALNQMPIRIISESEFC
;
A
#
# COMPACT_ATOMS: atom_id res chain seq x y z
N MET A 1 -11.78 12.73 -17.11
CA MET A 1 -11.09 12.56 -15.83
C MET A 1 -10.06 11.44 -15.99
N TYR A 2 -9.09 11.61 -16.90
CA TYR A 2 -8.07 10.59 -17.25
C TYR A 2 -6.67 11.20 -17.36
N LYS A 3 -6.48 12.38 -16.76
CA LYS A 3 -5.24 13.15 -16.89
C LYS A 3 -4.65 13.58 -15.56
N VAL A 4 -5.31 13.31 -14.43
CA VAL A 4 -4.83 13.85 -13.13
C VAL A 4 -3.43 13.31 -12.83
N LEU A 5 -3.21 12.03 -13.08
CA LEU A 5 -1.92 11.41 -12.86
C LEU A 5 -0.88 11.88 -13.88
N GLU A 6 -1.25 12.03 -15.15
CA GLU A 6 -0.37 12.55 -16.20
C GLU A 6 -0.02 14.02 -16.00
N SER A 7 -0.95 14.84 -15.48
CA SER A 7 -0.72 16.25 -15.19
C SER A 7 0.37 16.43 -14.14
N MET A 8 0.48 15.53 -13.16
CA MET A 8 1.59 15.52 -12.21
C MET A 8 2.97 15.38 -12.89
N LEU A 9 3.05 14.70 -14.04
CA LEU A 9 4.29 14.62 -14.82
C LEU A 9 4.58 15.91 -15.60
N GLU A 10 3.54 16.69 -15.92
CA GLU A 10 3.66 17.95 -16.69
C GLU A 10 3.98 19.14 -15.78
N ASP A 11 3.33 19.24 -14.62
CA ASP A 11 3.49 20.36 -13.68
C ASP A 11 4.44 20.06 -12.52
N GLY A 12 4.83 18.79 -12.31
CA GLY A 12 5.74 18.36 -11.26
C GLY A 12 5.13 18.42 -9.85
N HIS A 13 3.80 18.53 -9.73
CA HIS A 13 3.12 18.67 -8.46
C HIS A 13 2.15 17.51 -8.16
N PRO A 14 2.10 17.03 -6.91
CA PRO A 14 2.84 17.51 -5.75
C PRO A 14 4.34 17.17 -5.82
N ASP A 15 5.19 18.08 -5.33
CA ASP A 15 6.64 17.87 -5.23
C ASP A 15 6.97 17.00 -4.01
N LEU A 16 6.56 15.74 -4.10
CA LEU A 16 6.72 14.72 -3.07
C LEU A 16 7.16 13.40 -3.72
N PRO A 17 7.94 12.58 -3.01
CA PRO A 17 8.19 11.21 -3.44
C PRO A 17 6.88 10.43 -3.58
N PHE A 18 6.74 9.65 -4.64
CA PHE A 18 5.53 8.85 -4.86
C PHE A 18 5.82 7.46 -5.45
N ILE A 19 4.83 6.59 -5.32
CA ILE A 19 4.71 5.29 -5.96
C ILE A 19 3.30 5.14 -6.50
N LEU A 20 3.10 4.27 -7.50
CA LEU A 20 1.76 3.93 -7.96
C LEU A 20 1.20 2.72 -7.21
N SER A 21 -0.10 2.79 -6.92
CA SER A 21 -0.90 1.68 -6.41
C SER A 21 -2.03 1.38 -7.38
N TRP A 22 -2.04 0.16 -7.91
CA TRP A 22 -3.03 -0.25 -8.89
C TRP A 22 -4.23 -0.91 -8.22
N GLU A 23 -5.35 -0.20 -8.21
CA GLU A 23 -6.67 -0.75 -7.91
C GLU A 23 -7.11 -1.66 -9.06
N ASN A 24 -6.74 -2.93 -8.96
CA ASN A 24 -6.86 -3.92 -10.03
C ASN A 24 -8.03 -4.90 -9.82
N GLU A 25 -9.12 -4.40 -9.23
CA GLU A 25 -10.37 -5.13 -8.99
C GLU A 25 -11.49 -4.60 -9.92
N PRO A 26 -12.48 -5.44 -10.26
CA PRO A 26 -13.63 -5.00 -11.06
C PRO A 26 -14.41 -3.91 -10.34
N TRP A 27 -14.97 -2.98 -11.10
CA TRP A 27 -15.87 -1.97 -10.53
C TRP A 27 -17.21 -2.62 -10.29
N THR A 28 -17.64 -2.62 -9.03
CA THR A 28 -18.88 -3.29 -8.62
C THR A 28 -19.80 -2.34 -7.88
N ARG A 29 -21.10 -2.62 -7.97
CA ARG A 29 -22.15 -1.96 -7.20
C ARG A 29 -22.81 -2.98 -6.30
N THR A 30 -22.77 -2.71 -4.99
CA THR A 30 -23.57 -3.43 -4.00
C THR A 30 -24.87 -2.69 -3.80
N THR A 31 -26.02 -3.38 -3.92
CA THR A 31 -27.33 -2.76 -3.67
C THR A 31 -27.79 -3.02 -2.24
N ASN A 32 -28.45 -2.05 -1.61
CA ASN A 32 -28.93 -2.15 -0.23
C ASN A 32 -30.02 -3.23 0.00
N ARG A 33 -30.42 -4.01 -1.02
CA ARG A 33 -31.54 -4.97 -0.98
C ARG A 33 -31.13 -6.44 -1.21
N GLY A 34 -29.87 -6.79 -0.95
CA GLY A 34 -29.44 -8.19 -0.94
C GLY A 34 -28.02 -8.34 -1.48
N ASN A 35 -27.39 -9.47 -1.16
CA ASN A 35 -26.01 -9.87 -1.50
C ASN A 35 -25.71 -9.97 -3.01
N ARG A 36 -26.43 -9.25 -3.87
CA ARG A 36 -26.21 -9.20 -5.31
C ARG A 36 -25.18 -8.12 -5.61
N VAL A 37 -23.97 -8.57 -5.93
CA VAL A 37 -22.88 -7.74 -6.45
C VAL A 37 -23.07 -7.67 -7.96
N GLU A 38 -23.29 -6.46 -8.48
CA GLU A 38 -23.35 -6.21 -9.92
C GLU A 38 -22.00 -5.68 -10.40
N VAL A 39 -21.41 -6.33 -11.40
CA VAL A 39 -20.19 -5.84 -12.05
C VAL A 39 -20.57 -4.74 -13.04
N LEU A 40 -20.12 -3.52 -12.78
CA LEU A 40 -20.30 -2.35 -13.66
C LEU A 40 -19.26 -2.32 -14.76
N LEU A 41 -18.01 -2.63 -14.41
CA LEU A 41 -16.89 -2.75 -15.35
C LEU A 41 -16.05 -3.96 -14.95
N PRO A 42 -15.92 -4.99 -15.82
CA PRO A 42 -15.09 -6.13 -15.52
C PRO A 42 -13.62 -5.73 -15.55
N GLN A 43 -12.82 -6.33 -14.66
CA GLN A 43 -11.37 -6.29 -14.76
C GLN A 43 -10.91 -7.47 -15.61
N THR A 44 -10.19 -7.17 -16.68
CA THR A 44 -9.46 -8.19 -17.46
C THR A 44 -7.98 -7.86 -17.40
N TYR A 45 -7.13 -8.90 -17.38
CA TYR A 45 -5.68 -8.73 -17.26
C TYR A 45 -4.95 -8.91 -18.58
N GLY A 46 -5.63 -9.36 -19.64
CA GLY A 46 -5.04 -9.52 -20.98
C GLY A 46 -3.93 -10.56 -21.04
N HIS A 47 -3.08 -10.43 -22.06
CA HIS A 47 -1.92 -11.27 -22.32
C HIS A 47 -0.66 -10.40 -22.51
N GLU A 48 0.44 -11.02 -22.91
CA GLU A 48 1.75 -10.37 -23.02
C GLU A 48 1.75 -9.04 -23.79
N PRO A 49 1.03 -8.86 -24.92
CA PRO A 49 0.95 -7.56 -25.59
C PRO A 49 0.32 -6.46 -24.72
N GLU A 50 -0.80 -6.74 -24.05
CA GLU A 50 -1.43 -5.76 -23.17
C GLU A 50 -0.58 -5.49 -21.91
N TRP A 51 0.16 -6.50 -21.44
CA TRP A 51 1.11 -6.32 -20.33
C TRP A 51 2.26 -5.40 -20.73
N GLU A 52 2.79 -5.55 -21.94
CA GLU A 52 3.84 -4.70 -22.50
C GLU A 52 3.36 -3.25 -22.65
N ASP A 53 2.18 -3.04 -23.23
CA ASP A 53 1.58 -1.71 -23.39
C ASP A 53 1.38 -1.03 -22.03
N HIS A 54 0.86 -1.75 -21.04
CA HIS A 54 0.67 -1.22 -19.69
C HIS A 54 2.02 -0.89 -19.04
N PHE A 55 3.03 -1.76 -19.15
CA PHE A 55 4.35 -1.50 -18.60
C PHE A 55 5.00 -0.25 -19.22
N GLN A 56 4.88 -0.07 -20.54
CA GLN A 56 5.38 1.13 -21.23
C GLN A 56 4.67 2.41 -20.76
N TYR A 57 3.36 2.35 -20.51
CA TYR A 57 2.63 3.46 -19.90
C TYR A 57 3.18 3.79 -18.50
N LEU A 58 3.42 2.77 -17.68
CA LEU A 58 3.97 2.95 -16.32
C LEU A 58 5.39 3.52 -16.32
N CYS A 59 6.22 3.22 -17.33
CA CYS A 59 7.59 3.74 -17.44
C CYS A 59 7.66 5.27 -17.40
N ARG A 60 6.64 5.96 -17.92
CA ARG A 60 6.53 7.43 -17.85
C ARG A 60 6.58 7.96 -16.41
N PHE A 61 6.04 7.19 -15.47
CA PHE A 61 6.08 7.50 -14.04
C PHE A 61 7.33 6.93 -13.40
N PHE A 62 7.73 5.71 -13.76
CA PHE A 62 8.93 5.08 -13.21
C PHE A 62 10.21 5.82 -13.55
N ASP A 63 10.24 6.62 -14.62
CA ASP A 63 11.36 7.50 -14.98
C ASP A 63 11.35 8.84 -14.25
N HIS A 64 10.25 9.20 -13.58
CA HIS A 64 10.16 10.46 -12.85
C HIS A 64 11.20 10.52 -11.71
N PRO A 65 11.88 11.68 -11.49
CA PRO A 65 12.92 11.79 -10.47
C PRO A 65 12.39 11.53 -9.05
N SER A 66 11.17 11.97 -8.76
CA SER A 66 10.50 11.74 -7.46
C SER A 66 9.88 10.34 -7.32
N TYR A 67 9.97 9.47 -8.34
CA TYR A 67 9.47 8.10 -8.23
C TYR A 67 10.36 7.29 -7.28
N MET A 68 9.76 6.68 -6.25
CA MET A 68 10.54 5.91 -5.28
C MET A 68 10.98 4.58 -5.86
N ARG A 69 12.24 4.23 -5.58
CA ARG A 69 12.87 2.98 -6.02
C ARG A 69 13.53 2.29 -4.84
N ARG A 70 13.60 0.97 -4.90
CA ARG A 70 14.33 0.12 -3.97
C ARG A 70 15.51 -0.49 -4.70
N ASN A 71 16.74 -0.14 -4.33
CA ASN A 71 17.96 -0.63 -4.98
C ASN A 71 17.91 -0.49 -6.52
N GLY A 72 17.41 0.65 -7.03
CA GLY A 72 17.27 0.92 -8.47
C GLY A 72 16.03 0.30 -9.14
N ALA A 73 15.24 -0.54 -8.45
CA ALA A 73 13.99 -1.09 -8.95
C ALA A 73 12.79 -0.19 -8.59
N PRO A 74 11.93 0.21 -9.55
CA PRO A 74 10.67 0.90 -9.26
C PRO A 74 9.80 0.10 -8.29
N ILE A 75 9.21 0.78 -7.31
CA ILE A 75 8.26 0.19 -6.36
C ILE A 75 6.86 0.31 -6.95
N PHE A 76 6.09 -0.76 -7.00
CA PHE A 76 4.72 -0.76 -7.53
C PHE A 76 3.80 -1.62 -6.65
N VAL A 77 2.63 -1.08 -6.30
CA VAL A 77 1.67 -1.79 -5.43
C VAL A 77 0.55 -2.39 -6.27
N LEU A 78 0.27 -3.67 -6.07
CA LEU A 78 -0.93 -4.35 -6.55
C LEU A 78 -1.98 -4.31 -5.44
N GLY A 79 -3.18 -3.80 -5.74
CA GLY A 79 -4.27 -3.72 -4.79
C GLY A 79 -4.81 -5.09 -4.35
N SER A 80 -4.76 -6.09 -5.24
CA SER A 80 -5.20 -7.46 -4.96
C SER A 80 -4.58 -8.45 -5.95
N THR A 81 -4.04 -9.57 -5.48
CA THR A 81 -3.57 -10.66 -6.37
C THR A 81 -4.62 -11.74 -6.63
N LYS A 82 -5.71 -11.74 -5.85
CA LYS A 82 -6.73 -12.80 -5.81
C LYS A 82 -7.32 -13.16 -7.17
N ASN A 83 -7.61 -12.16 -7.99
CA ASN A 83 -8.28 -12.35 -9.27
C ASN A 83 -7.32 -12.56 -10.44
N MET A 84 -6.01 -12.49 -10.21
CA MET A 84 -4.98 -12.60 -11.26
C MET A 84 -4.58 -14.05 -11.55
N ARG A 85 -4.65 -14.96 -10.57
CA ARG A 85 -4.45 -16.43 -10.73
C ARG A 85 -3.31 -16.78 -11.70
N GLU A 86 -3.60 -17.53 -12.77
CA GLU A 86 -2.65 -17.99 -13.78
C GLU A 86 -1.95 -16.86 -14.56
N VAL A 87 -2.48 -15.63 -14.51
CA VAL A 87 -1.91 -14.45 -15.17
C VAL A 87 -0.82 -13.80 -14.31
N LEU A 88 -0.90 -13.88 -12.98
CA LEU A 88 -0.02 -13.16 -12.06
C LEU A 88 1.46 -13.45 -12.34
N VAL A 89 1.83 -14.73 -12.33
CA VAL A 89 3.23 -15.16 -12.47
C VAL A 89 3.80 -14.83 -13.86
N PRO A 90 3.14 -15.17 -14.99
CA PRO A 90 3.61 -14.78 -16.32
C PRO A 90 3.70 -13.26 -16.51
N MET A 91 2.72 -12.50 -16.03
CA MET A 91 2.70 -11.04 -16.16
C MET A 91 3.87 -10.40 -15.41
N LEU A 92 4.09 -10.75 -14.14
CA LEU A 92 5.20 -10.19 -13.36
C LEU A 92 6.57 -10.63 -13.90
N ARG A 93 6.68 -11.83 -14.47
CA ARG A 93 7.89 -12.26 -15.18
C ARG A 93 8.15 -11.40 -16.42
N CYS A 94 7.11 -11.14 -17.21
CA CYS A 94 7.20 -10.22 -18.36
C CYS A 94 7.63 -8.83 -17.90
N TRP A 95 6.95 -8.23 -16.93
CA TRP A 95 7.28 -6.89 -16.42
C TRP A 95 8.69 -6.80 -15.83
N ARG A 96 9.17 -7.81 -15.09
CA ARG A 96 10.56 -7.84 -14.60
C ARG A 96 11.57 -7.89 -15.74
N ARG A 97 11.31 -8.67 -16.79
CA ARG A 97 12.15 -8.68 -18.01
C ARG A 97 12.15 -7.31 -18.69
N LEU A 98 10.98 -6.68 -18.85
CA LEU A 98 10.88 -5.35 -19.44
C LEU A 98 11.58 -4.28 -18.60
N ALA A 99 11.49 -4.36 -17.27
CA ALA A 99 12.17 -3.43 -16.37
C ALA A 99 13.70 -3.51 -16.51
N LEU A 100 14.25 -4.72 -16.58
CA LEU A 100 15.67 -4.93 -16.86
C LEU A 100 16.07 -4.37 -18.24
N ASN A 101 15.26 -4.62 -19.27
CA ASN A 101 15.51 -4.11 -20.62
C ASN A 101 15.45 -2.57 -20.70
N HIS A 102 14.58 -1.94 -19.91
CA HIS A 102 14.47 -0.49 -19.80
C HIS A 102 15.66 0.14 -19.05
N GLY A 103 16.39 -0.65 -18.28
CA GLY A 103 17.58 -0.22 -17.54
C GLY A 103 17.38 -0.09 -16.02
N PHE A 104 16.23 -0.51 -15.48
CA PHE A 104 16.05 -0.64 -14.03
C PHE A 104 16.75 -1.89 -13.49
N SER A 105 17.06 -1.92 -12.20
CA SER A 105 17.66 -3.10 -11.54
C SER A 105 16.67 -4.25 -11.30
N GLY A 106 15.41 -4.07 -11.70
CA GLY A 106 14.31 -5.01 -11.50
C GLY A 106 12.99 -4.26 -11.33
N LEU A 107 12.01 -4.91 -10.71
CA LEU A 107 10.72 -4.33 -10.33
C LEU A 107 10.34 -4.86 -8.94
N HIS A 108 10.09 -3.96 -7.99
CA HIS A 108 9.74 -4.30 -6.62
C HIS A 108 8.21 -4.25 -6.44
N ILE A 109 7.58 -5.43 -6.39
CA ILE A 109 6.12 -5.57 -6.32
C ILE A 109 5.67 -5.75 -4.88
N ILE A 110 4.73 -4.90 -4.46
CA ILE A 110 4.07 -4.96 -3.16
C ILE A 110 2.63 -5.45 -3.34
N ASN A 111 2.21 -6.48 -2.59
CA ASN A 111 0.80 -6.88 -2.50
C ASN A 111 0.11 -6.21 -1.30
N ALA A 112 -1.02 -5.54 -1.49
CA ALA A 112 -1.80 -4.92 -0.42
C ALA A 112 -2.66 -5.95 0.35
N LEU A 113 -2.20 -6.39 1.52
CA LEU A 113 -2.87 -7.42 2.33
C LEU A 113 -4.10 -6.87 3.05
N GLY A 114 -5.26 -7.51 2.84
CA GLY A 114 -6.54 -7.11 3.44
C GLY A 114 -7.68 -7.15 2.44
N SER A 115 -7.42 -6.73 1.19
CA SER A 115 -8.34 -6.91 0.06
C SER A 115 -8.55 -8.39 -0.28
N SER A 116 -7.53 -9.21 -0.03
CA SER A 116 -7.56 -10.68 -0.12
C SER A 116 -6.62 -11.35 0.88
N VAL A 117 -6.85 -12.66 1.10
CA VAL A 117 -5.89 -13.54 1.78
C VAL A 117 -4.66 -13.72 0.88
N HIS A 118 -3.48 -13.87 1.49
CA HIS A 118 -2.26 -14.25 0.77
C HIS A 118 -2.49 -15.55 -0.02
N HIS A 119 -2.30 -15.49 -1.34
CA HIS A 119 -2.55 -16.62 -2.24
C HIS A 119 -1.28 -17.49 -2.37
N PRO A 120 -1.37 -18.80 -2.67
CA PRO A 120 -0.18 -19.62 -2.96
C PRO A 120 0.69 -19.04 -4.07
N ASP A 121 0.07 -18.44 -5.09
CA ASP A 121 0.78 -17.83 -6.21
C ASP A 121 1.61 -16.60 -5.81
N ASP A 122 1.36 -15.99 -4.64
CA ASP A 122 2.12 -14.84 -4.16
C ASP A 122 3.52 -15.25 -3.65
N VAL A 123 3.66 -16.47 -3.12
CA VAL A 123 4.89 -16.94 -2.48
C VAL A 123 6.05 -16.98 -3.48
N GLY A 124 7.06 -16.13 -3.27
CA GLY A 124 8.21 -15.99 -4.17
C GLY A 124 7.92 -15.27 -5.50
N THR A 125 6.66 -14.85 -5.72
CA THR A 125 6.24 -14.12 -6.91
C THR A 125 6.26 -12.62 -6.67
N VAL A 126 5.71 -12.14 -5.55
CA VAL A 126 5.80 -10.73 -5.12
C VAL A 126 6.97 -10.53 -4.16
N ASP A 127 7.50 -9.32 -4.09
CA ASP A 127 8.70 -9.00 -3.29
C ASP A 127 8.37 -8.55 -1.87
N ALA A 128 7.17 -7.97 -1.70
CA ALA A 128 6.73 -7.42 -0.44
C ALA A 128 5.20 -7.47 -0.29
N ALA A 129 4.75 -7.21 0.92
CA ALA A 129 3.36 -7.10 1.29
C ALA A 129 3.16 -5.83 2.12
N SER A 130 2.11 -5.07 1.87
CA SER A 130 1.72 -3.93 2.72
C SER A 130 0.51 -4.30 3.56
N HIS A 131 0.52 -3.87 4.82
CA HIS A 131 -0.58 -4.04 5.75
C HIS A 131 -1.71 -3.04 5.40
N TYR A 132 -2.69 -3.46 4.60
CA TYR A 132 -3.77 -2.60 4.12
C TYR A 132 -4.92 -2.53 5.14
N TRP A 133 -4.81 -1.56 6.03
CA TRP A 133 -5.84 -1.28 7.03
C TRP A 133 -7.06 -0.56 6.43
N PRO A 134 -8.26 -0.75 7.01
CA PRO A 134 -8.61 -1.72 8.05
C PRO A 134 -8.94 -3.12 7.50
N HIS A 135 -8.82 -3.32 6.19
CA HIS A 135 -9.26 -4.56 5.52
C HIS A 135 -8.52 -5.81 6.03
N LEU A 136 -7.36 -5.66 6.65
CA LEU A 136 -6.67 -6.72 7.40
C LEU A 136 -7.56 -7.48 8.39
N PHE A 137 -8.54 -6.83 9.03
CA PHE A 137 -9.46 -7.51 9.97
C PHE A 137 -10.25 -8.66 9.34
N ASN A 138 -10.39 -8.69 8.02
CA ASN A 138 -11.17 -9.72 7.33
C ASN A 138 -10.42 -11.05 7.24
N ASN A 139 -9.09 -11.01 7.29
CA ASN A 139 -8.23 -12.15 6.94
C ASN A 139 -7.32 -12.59 8.09
N PHE A 140 -7.19 -11.78 9.15
CA PHE A 140 -6.28 -12.03 10.27
C PHE A 140 -6.99 -11.77 11.60
N ASP A 141 -6.63 -12.56 12.62
CA ASP A 141 -7.15 -12.41 13.98
C ASP A 141 -6.48 -11.23 14.69
N ILE A 142 -6.90 -10.02 14.31
CA ILE A 142 -6.39 -8.76 14.86
C ILE A 142 -7.50 -8.13 15.72
N PRO A 143 -7.20 -7.72 16.97
CA PRO A 143 -8.17 -7.04 17.81
C PRO A 143 -8.77 -5.81 17.12
N LYS A 144 -10.10 -5.73 17.05
CA LYS A 144 -10.84 -4.63 16.41
C LYS A 144 -10.59 -3.25 17.02
N SER A 145 -9.98 -3.20 18.21
CA SER A 145 -9.54 -2.00 18.91
C SER A 145 -8.20 -1.45 18.43
N LYS A 146 -7.42 -2.23 17.66
CA LYS A 146 -6.13 -1.82 17.12
C LYS A 146 -6.28 -1.01 15.85
N CYS A 147 -5.43 0.00 15.71
CA CYS A 147 -5.40 0.91 14.56
C CYS A 147 -4.07 0.91 13.80
N ALA A 148 -3.05 0.20 14.27
CA ALA A 148 -1.74 0.09 13.63
C ALA A 148 -1.12 -1.29 13.83
N SER A 149 -0.25 -1.70 12.91
CA SER A 149 0.49 -2.95 13.00
C SER A 149 1.66 -2.86 13.98
N THR A 150 1.87 -3.89 14.80
CA THR A 150 2.95 -3.96 15.79
C THR A 150 3.91 -5.13 15.56
N GLU A 151 3.58 -6.01 14.62
CA GLU A 151 4.35 -7.21 14.28
C GLU A 151 4.06 -7.63 12.83
N ASP A 152 4.85 -8.57 12.32
CA ASP A 152 4.55 -9.21 11.04
C ASP A 152 3.39 -10.17 11.14
N LEU A 153 2.61 -10.21 10.08
CA LEU A 153 1.57 -11.21 9.92
C LEU A 153 2.21 -12.58 9.65
N PRO A 154 1.58 -13.67 10.10
CA PRO A 154 2.06 -15.03 9.92
C PRO A 154 1.83 -15.51 8.47
N LEU A 155 2.57 -14.93 7.52
CA LEU A 155 2.50 -15.28 6.10
C LEU A 155 3.30 -16.58 5.82
N PRO A 156 2.88 -17.43 4.87
CA PRO A 156 3.63 -18.64 4.49
C PRO A 156 5.09 -18.30 4.14
N SER A 157 6.05 -19.00 4.76
CA SER A 157 7.46 -18.59 4.72
C SER A 157 8.11 -18.77 3.34
N ASN A 158 8.47 -17.65 2.73
CA ASN A 158 9.75 -17.35 2.04
C ASN A 158 9.80 -15.84 1.69
N GLN A 159 10.43 -15.04 2.56
CA GLN A 159 11.00 -13.70 2.28
C GLN A 159 10.13 -12.60 1.64
N THR A 160 8.85 -12.50 1.98
CA THR A 160 8.10 -11.28 1.61
C THR A 160 8.37 -10.19 2.66
N ILE A 161 9.03 -9.10 2.25
CA ILE A 161 9.17 -7.91 3.10
C ILE A 161 7.77 -7.45 3.51
N GLN A 162 7.52 -7.22 4.81
CA GLN A 162 6.23 -6.72 5.28
C GLN A 162 6.35 -5.25 5.67
N TYR A 163 5.69 -4.38 4.90
CA TYR A 163 5.53 -2.97 5.20
C TYR A 163 4.30 -2.79 6.08
N TRP A 164 4.53 -2.26 7.28
CA TRP A 164 3.47 -2.03 8.26
C TRP A 164 2.60 -0.84 7.87
N GLY A 165 1.46 -0.74 8.54
CA GLY A 165 0.59 0.39 8.33
C GLY A 165 -0.41 0.64 9.45
N SER A 166 -1.26 1.63 9.23
CA SER A 166 -2.31 2.05 10.15
C SER A 166 -3.50 2.67 9.43
N PHE A 167 -4.56 2.97 10.18
CA PHE A 167 -5.70 3.77 9.72
C PHE A 167 -6.24 4.61 10.88
N ALA A 168 -6.80 5.78 10.58
CA ALA A 168 -7.38 6.67 11.61
C ALA A 168 -8.87 6.42 11.87
N GLY A 169 -9.57 5.75 10.94
CA GLY A 169 -10.94 5.29 11.10
C GLY A 169 -11.57 4.82 9.79
N PHE A 170 -12.76 4.21 9.88
CA PHE A 170 -13.46 3.64 8.72
C PHE A 170 -14.96 3.42 9.01
N GLY A 171 -15.84 3.91 8.13
CA GLY A 171 -17.29 3.75 8.22
C GLY A 171 -17.92 4.34 9.50
N GLU A 172 -19.08 3.81 9.91
CA GLU A 172 -19.86 4.33 11.06
C GLU A 172 -19.14 4.36 12.41
N ARG A 173 -17.93 3.79 12.51
CA ARG A 173 -17.06 3.96 13.69
C ARG A 173 -16.69 5.42 13.95
N PHE A 174 -16.83 6.32 12.97
CA PHE A 174 -16.65 7.76 13.16
C PHE A 174 -17.90 8.50 13.68
N LYS A 175 -19.10 7.89 13.66
CA LYS A 175 -20.32 8.54 14.21
C LYS A 175 -20.32 8.56 15.74
N ASN A 176 -19.59 7.65 16.37
CA ASN A 176 -19.47 7.55 17.82
C ASN A 176 -18.05 7.93 18.28
N CYS A 177 -17.46 8.99 17.72
CA CYS A 177 -16.24 9.61 18.25
C CYS A 177 -16.45 10.18 19.67
N GLU A 178 -16.72 9.32 20.64
CA GLU A 178 -16.05 9.44 21.91
C GLU A 178 -14.57 9.22 21.63
N LYS A 179 -13.79 10.31 21.63
CA LYS A 179 -12.35 10.38 21.91
C LYS A 179 -11.60 9.03 21.99
N ASP A 180 -11.47 8.30 20.89
CA ASP A 180 -10.79 6.99 20.92
C ASP A 180 -9.28 7.24 20.97
N THR A 181 -8.76 7.30 22.19
CA THR A 181 -7.36 7.56 22.58
C THR A 181 -6.34 6.52 22.08
N ASN A 182 -6.75 5.59 21.22
CA ASN A 182 -5.92 4.47 20.80
C ASN A 182 -5.08 4.77 19.55
N PHE A 183 -5.48 5.68 18.65
CA PHE A 183 -4.72 5.88 17.39
C PHE A 183 -3.29 6.37 17.61
N GLU A 184 -3.10 7.46 18.37
CA GLU A 184 -1.75 7.95 18.70
C GLU A 184 -0.95 6.92 19.51
N THR A 185 -1.61 6.25 20.45
CA THR A 185 -1.00 5.23 21.31
C THR A 185 -0.52 4.02 20.50
N ASP A 186 -1.35 3.50 19.59
CA ASP A 186 -1.04 2.37 18.72
C ASP A 186 0.03 2.74 17.69
N LEU A 187 0.05 3.98 17.18
CA LEU A 187 1.14 4.46 16.32
C LEU A 187 2.48 4.50 17.08
N LYS A 188 2.49 5.02 18.31
CA LYS A 188 3.70 5.01 19.15
C LYS A 188 4.18 3.60 19.42
N GLU A 189 3.26 2.69 19.75
CA GLU A 189 3.59 1.28 19.94
C GLU A 189 4.15 0.66 18.65
N SER A 190 3.47 0.87 17.52
CA SER A 190 3.88 0.40 16.19
C SER A 190 5.30 0.84 15.87
N PHE A 191 5.57 2.15 15.93
CA PHE A 191 6.90 2.65 15.62
C PHE A 191 7.93 2.14 16.63
N ALA A 192 7.61 2.08 17.94
CA ALA A 192 8.51 1.54 18.94
C ALA A 192 8.89 0.07 18.65
N GLN A 193 7.94 -0.75 18.18
CA GLN A 193 8.21 -2.11 17.74
C GLN A 193 9.06 -2.15 16.47
N MET A 194 8.80 -1.27 15.48
CA MET A 194 9.66 -1.16 14.29
C MET A 194 11.11 -0.87 14.66
N ALA A 195 11.35 0.08 15.58
CA ALA A 195 12.72 0.44 16.00
C ALA A 195 13.43 -0.67 16.77
N ARG A 196 12.69 -1.57 17.44
CA ARG A 196 13.23 -2.75 18.12
C ARG A 196 13.43 -3.93 17.17
N SER A 197 12.71 -3.95 16.04
CA SER A 197 12.85 -5.00 15.04
C SER A 197 14.26 -4.99 14.43
N SER A 198 14.79 -6.17 14.10
CA SER A 198 16.08 -6.33 13.42
C SER A 198 15.99 -6.10 11.90
N ARG A 199 14.90 -5.49 11.42
CA ARG A 199 14.65 -5.31 9.98
C ARG A 199 15.55 -4.20 9.43
N SER A 200 16.42 -4.59 8.49
CA SER A 200 17.21 -3.66 7.68
C SER A 200 16.77 -3.78 6.23
N PHE A 201 15.88 -2.89 5.79
CA PHE A 201 15.55 -2.75 4.39
C PHE A 201 15.19 -1.30 4.05
N ALA A 202 15.93 -0.67 3.14
CA ALA A 202 15.66 0.69 2.68
C ALA A 202 15.02 0.70 1.28
N PRO A 203 13.99 1.55 1.03
CA PRO A 203 13.25 2.32 2.04
C PRO A 203 12.41 1.40 2.94
N ASN A 204 12.26 1.78 4.21
CA ASN A 204 11.32 1.13 5.14
C ASN A 204 10.01 1.94 5.15
N ILE A 205 9.08 1.57 4.29
CA ILE A 205 7.85 2.31 4.05
C ILE A 205 6.80 1.92 5.10
N PHE A 206 6.08 2.92 5.62
CA PHE A 206 4.92 2.74 6.50
C PHE A 206 3.66 3.29 5.80
N PHE A 207 2.63 2.46 5.65
CA PHE A 207 1.41 2.81 4.95
C PHE A 207 0.34 3.38 5.90
N HIS A 208 -0.40 4.39 5.48
CA HIS A 208 -1.56 4.87 6.21
C HIS A 208 -2.77 4.94 5.28
N THR A 209 -3.87 4.31 5.68
CA THR A 209 -5.15 4.41 4.97
C THR A 209 -6.01 5.49 5.62
N ALA A 210 -6.29 6.60 4.94
CA ALA A 210 -5.76 7.09 3.67
C ALA A 210 -5.68 8.63 3.74
N TRP A 211 -5.09 9.29 2.72
CA TRP A 211 -5.08 10.76 2.69
C TRP A 211 -6.52 11.32 2.67
N ASN A 212 -7.33 10.92 1.69
CA ASN A 212 -8.62 11.55 1.42
C ASN A 212 -9.72 10.55 0.99
N GLU A 213 -9.79 9.38 1.61
CA GLU A 213 -10.83 8.39 1.30
C GLU A 213 -12.15 8.69 2.02
N TRP A 214 -12.74 9.84 1.67
CA TRP A 214 -13.92 10.42 2.33
C TRP A 214 -15.13 9.49 2.34
N LYS A 215 -15.37 8.75 1.25
CA LYS A 215 -16.49 7.80 1.16
C LYS A 215 -16.43 6.75 2.26
N ASN A 216 -15.22 6.29 2.61
CA ASN A 216 -15.00 5.28 3.61
C ASN A 216 -14.69 5.86 5.00
N GLN A 217 -14.67 7.19 5.13
CA GLN A 217 -14.31 7.90 6.37
C GLN A 217 -12.91 7.52 6.88
N ALA A 218 -12.01 7.15 5.98
CA ALA A 218 -10.60 6.88 6.23
C ALA A 218 -9.78 8.08 5.73
N VAL A 219 -9.84 9.18 6.48
CA VAL A 219 -9.36 10.50 6.04
C VAL A 219 -8.32 11.04 7.02
N LEU A 220 -7.14 11.34 6.47
CA LEU A 220 -6.07 12.06 7.15
C LEU A 220 -6.10 13.57 6.83
N GLU A 221 -6.66 13.92 5.67
CA GLU A 221 -6.87 15.31 5.23
C GLU A 221 -7.59 16.12 6.31
N PRO A 222 -7.09 17.33 6.66
CA PRO A 222 -7.75 18.18 7.65
C PRO A 222 -9.20 18.46 7.31
N SER A 223 -10.06 18.39 8.32
CA SER A 223 -11.50 18.67 8.17
C SER A 223 -11.94 19.78 9.12
N THR A 224 -13.12 20.35 8.87
CA THR A 224 -13.75 21.30 9.81
C THR A 224 -14.08 20.68 11.16
N THR A 225 -14.17 19.35 11.25
CA THR A 225 -14.53 18.61 12.48
C THR A 225 -13.30 18.21 13.28
N SER A 226 -12.32 17.58 12.62
CA SER A 226 -11.11 17.04 13.25
C SER A 226 -9.93 18.02 13.22
N GLY A 227 -9.99 19.09 12.42
CA GLY A 227 -8.88 20.01 12.21
C GLY A 227 -7.63 19.24 11.80
N PHE A 228 -6.52 19.50 12.48
CA PHE A 228 -5.23 18.82 12.28
C PHE A 228 -4.99 17.64 13.23
N THR A 229 -5.95 17.30 14.09
CA THR A 229 -5.73 16.38 15.23
C THR A 229 -5.10 15.04 14.81
N ILE A 230 -5.53 14.45 13.69
CA ILE A 230 -5.00 13.16 13.20
C ILE A 230 -3.55 13.31 12.72
N LEU A 231 -3.25 14.39 11.98
CA LEU A 231 -1.87 14.70 11.56
C LEU A 231 -0.97 15.01 12.75
N GLU A 232 -1.49 15.69 13.77
CA GLU A 232 -0.76 15.98 15.00
C GLU A 232 -0.44 14.70 15.78
N ALA A 233 -1.35 13.71 15.80
CA ALA A 233 -1.10 12.41 16.38
C ALA A 233 0.03 11.65 15.65
N ILE A 234 0.03 11.65 14.31
CA ILE A 234 1.12 11.05 13.53
C ILE A 234 2.45 11.76 13.82
N ARG A 235 2.47 13.10 13.78
CA ARG A 235 3.65 13.90 14.08
C ARG A 235 4.17 13.63 15.50
N SER A 236 3.27 13.55 16.48
CA SER A 236 3.60 13.25 17.87
C SER A 236 4.24 11.87 18.01
N ALA A 237 3.66 10.85 17.36
CA ALA A 237 4.20 9.49 17.37
C ALA A 237 5.59 9.41 16.71
N LEU A 238 5.78 10.05 15.55
CA LEU A 238 7.07 10.09 14.86
C LEU A 238 8.15 10.81 15.68
N ASN A 239 7.83 11.94 16.31
CA ASN A 239 8.80 12.73 17.07
C ASN A 239 9.24 12.05 18.38
N GLN A 240 8.50 11.07 18.87
CA GLN A 240 8.84 10.31 20.08
C GLN A 240 9.72 9.09 19.79
N MET A 241 10.03 8.83 18.52
CA MET A 241 10.85 7.71 18.11
C MET A 241 12.34 8.01 18.26
N PRO A 242 13.12 7.10 18.87
CA PRO A 242 14.57 7.21 18.83
C PRO A 242 15.03 7.08 17.37
N ILE A 243 15.67 8.13 16.86
CA ILE A 243 16.27 8.12 15.52
C ILE A 243 17.46 7.16 15.56
N ARG A 244 17.36 6.05 14.83
CA ARG A 244 18.49 5.15 14.59
C ARG A 244 19.11 5.50 13.25
N ILE A 245 20.32 6.05 13.26
CA ILE A 245 21.11 6.25 12.05
C ILE A 245 21.68 4.88 11.69
N ILE A 246 21.24 4.32 10.57
CA ILE A 246 21.78 3.09 10.00
C ILE A 246 22.78 3.52 8.92
N SER A 247 24.00 2.98 8.97
CA SER A 247 25.01 3.32 7.96
C SER A 247 24.66 2.66 6.63
N GLU A 248 24.97 3.30 5.50
CA GLU A 248 24.69 2.72 4.16
C GLU A 248 25.30 1.31 3.99
N SER A 249 26.40 1.01 4.70
CA SER A 249 27.04 -0.32 4.72
C SER A 249 26.22 -1.44 5.38
N GLU A 250 25.17 -1.14 6.13
CA GLU A 250 24.29 -2.15 6.77
C GLU A 250 23.09 -2.56 5.89
N PHE A 251 22.99 -1.99 4.68
CA PHE A 251 21.97 -2.35 3.68
C PHE A 251 22.50 -3.25 2.55
N CYS A 252 23.78 -3.64 2.60
CA CYS A 252 24.44 -4.57 1.66
C CYS A 252 24.27 -6.04 2.06
#